data_AF-A0A4Q4TD91-F1
#
_entry.id   AF-A0A4Q4TD91-F1
#
_cell.length_a   1.000
_cell.length_b   1.000
_cell.length_c   1.000
_cell.angle_alpha   90.00
_cell.angle_beta   90.00
_cell.angle_gamma   90.00
#
_symmetry.space_group_name_H-M   'P 1'
#
loop_
_entity.id
_entity.type
_entity.pdbx_description
1 polymer ?
#
loop_
_entity_poly.entity_id
_entity_poly.type
_entity_poly.pdbx_seq_one_letter_code
_entity_poly.pdbx_strand_id
1 'polypeptide(L)'
;MHGNGTGDTNGSRVKQGPDAEWPRSANGATSNRVFARTEKGYYVLGPKLMAKSDFVCVLWGGRMAFCLRPLETDGRMMYLLVGECYGHGFMSGGGVDMLDKGMLEAQYFEFV
;
A
#
# COMPACT_ATOMS: atom_id res chain seq x y z
N MET A 1 -26.02 -64.91 -4.79
CA MET A 1 -27.12 -64.34 -3.99
C MET A 1 -26.51 -63.38 -2.98
N HIS A 2 -27.04 -62.16 -2.95
CA HIS A 2 -26.93 -61.07 -1.97
C HIS A 2 -25.90 -61.11 -0.83
N GLY A 3 -25.17 -59.99 -0.72
CA GLY A 3 -24.48 -59.55 0.49
C GLY A 3 -23.75 -58.22 0.29
N ASN A 4 -24.51 -57.12 0.14
CA ASN A 4 -24.00 -55.75 0.10
C ASN A 4 -23.33 -55.38 1.43
N GLY A 5 -22.04 -55.06 1.41
CA GLY A 5 -21.36 -54.33 2.47
C GLY A 5 -21.27 -52.85 2.09
N THR A 6 -22.31 -52.08 2.43
CA THR A 6 -22.26 -50.61 2.40
C THR A 6 -21.57 -50.12 3.67
N GLY A 7 -20.41 -49.49 3.51
CA GLY A 7 -19.67 -48.83 4.59
C GLY A 7 -18.94 -47.63 4.01
N ASP A 8 -19.64 -46.51 3.99
CA ASP A 8 -19.12 -45.21 3.62
C ASP A 8 -17.95 -44.82 4.53
N THR A 9 -16.81 -44.43 3.95
CA THR A 9 -16.10 -43.23 4.45
C THR A 9 -15.59 -42.45 3.25
N ASN A 10 -16.49 -41.55 2.83
CA ASN A 10 -16.24 -40.31 2.13
C ASN A 10 -14.77 -39.85 2.23
N GLY A 11 -13.98 -40.13 1.19
CA GLY A 11 -12.68 -39.50 1.00
C GLY A 11 -12.91 -38.00 0.87
N SER A 12 -12.76 -37.30 1.99
CA SER A 12 -12.86 -35.84 2.06
C SER A 12 -11.81 -35.27 1.13
N ARG A 13 -12.22 -34.98 -0.10
CA ARG A 13 -11.48 -34.15 -1.03
C ARG A 13 -11.43 -32.77 -0.37
N VAL A 14 -10.37 -32.55 0.42
CA VAL A 14 -10.06 -31.23 0.98
C VAL A 14 -10.00 -30.31 -0.22
N LYS A 15 -11.06 -29.52 -0.41
CA LYS A 15 -11.05 -28.44 -1.39
C LYS A 15 -9.96 -27.52 -0.91
N GLN A 16 -8.83 -27.48 -1.62
CA GLN A 16 -7.81 -26.48 -1.37
C GLN A 16 -8.49 -25.13 -1.57
N GLY A 17 -8.75 -24.46 -0.45
CA GLY A 17 -9.28 -23.11 -0.46
C GLY A 17 -8.26 -22.15 -1.07
N PRO A 18 -8.68 -20.92 -1.41
CA PRO A 18 -7.79 -19.87 -1.93
C PRO A 18 -6.59 -19.53 -1.00
N ASP A 19 -6.57 -20.12 0.19
CA ASP A 19 -5.63 -19.91 1.29
C ASP A 19 -4.20 -20.38 0.99
N ALA A 20 -3.97 -21.25 -0.01
CA ALA A 20 -2.62 -21.71 -0.36
C ALA A 20 -1.87 -20.74 -1.28
N GLU A 21 -2.59 -19.94 -2.06
CA GLU A 21 -2.04 -18.90 -2.95
C GLU A 21 -2.06 -17.51 -2.32
N TRP A 22 -2.89 -17.32 -1.28
CA TRP A 22 -3.00 -16.06 -0.54
C TRP A 22 -1.66 -15.60 0.06
N PRO A 23 -0.84 -16.44 0.72
CA PRO A 23 0.45 -16.02 1.25
C PRO A 23 1.38 -15.54 0.13
N ARG A 24 1.37 -16.19 -1.04
CA ARG A 24 2.21 -15.78 -2.19
C ARG A 24 1.73 -14.50 -2.83
N SER A 25 0.42 -14.31 -2.94
CA SER A 25 -0.19 -13.09 -3.49
C SER A 25 -0.05 -11.90 -2.55
N ALA A 26 -0.25 -12.13 -1.25
CA ALA A 26 -0.01 -11.14 -0.20
C ALA A 26 1.48 -10.79 -0.09
N ASN A 27 2.37 -11.79 -0.14
CA ASN A 27 3.80 -11.56 -0.16
C ASN A 27 4.24 -10.89 -1.47
N GLY A 28 3.64 -11.19 -2.62
CA GLY A 28 3.88 -10.45 -3.88
C GLY A 28 3.47 -8.99 -3.79
N ALA A 29 2.31 -8.70 -3.19
CA ALA A 29 1.80 -7.35 -2.98
C ALA A 29 2.60 -6.53 -1.93
N THR A 30 3.34 -7.19 -1.04
CA THR A 30 4.02 -6.55 0.11
C THR A 30 5.55 -6.72 0.15
N SER A 31 6.14 -7.68 -0.59
CA SER A 31 7.58 -8.01 -0.55
C SER A 31 8.49 -6.91 -1.05
N ASN A 32 7.95 -5.96 -1.83
CA ASN A 32 8.66 -4.76 -2.25
C ASN A 32 8.15 -3.50 -1.54
N ARG A 33 7.61 -3.66 -0.32
CA ARG A 33 7.14 -2.58 0.52
C ARG A 33 7.96 -2.45 1.79
N VAL A 34 8.07 -1.23 2.30
CA VAL A 34 8.67 -0.93 3.61
C VAL A 34 7.64 -0.26 4.50
N PHE A 35 7.64 -0.64 5.78
CA PHE A 35 6.85 0.02 6.80
C PHE A 35 7.62 1.23 7.32
N ALA A 36 6.97 2.39 7.33
CA ALA A 36 7.53 3.65 7.77
C ALA A 36 6.51 4.42 8.62
N ARG A 37 7.01 5.39 9.38
CA ARG A 37 6.21 6.35 10.11
C ARG A 37 6.64 7.75 9.67
N THR A 38 5.67 8.57 9.26
CA THR A 38 5.91 9.97 8.90
C THR A 38 6.20 10.79 10.15
N GLU A 39 6.81 11.97 9.99
CA GLU A 39 7.05 12.91 11.08
C GLU A 39 5.75 13.38 11.75
N LYS A 40 4.67 13.50 10.96
CA LYS A 40 3.31 13.82 11.46
C LYS A 40 2.62 12.61 12.14
N GLY A 41 3.31 11.48 12.29
CA GLY A 41 2.86 10.33 13.07
C GLY A 41 2.06 9.27 12.31
N TYR A 42 1.79 9.47 11.02
CA TYR A 42 1.05 8.51 10.18
C TYR A 42 1.89 7.30 9.81
N TYR A 43 1.27 6.12 9.80
CA TYR A 43 1.89 4.88 9.34
C TYR A 43 1.71 4.70 7.83
N VAL A 44 2.80 4.32 7.17
CA VAL A 44 2.85 4.18 5.72
C VAL A 44 3.51 2.86 5.34
N LEU A 45 2.93 2.19 4.36
CA LEU A 45 3.50 1.07 3.65
C LEU A 45 3.90 1.56 2.25
N GLY A 46 5.17 1.92 2.09
CA GLY A 46 5.73 2.56 0.89
C GLY A 46 6.54 1.58 0.03
N PRO A 47 7.04 2.01 -1.15
CA PRO A 47 7.95 1.20 -1.97
C PRO A 47 9.27 0.94 -1.25
N LYS A 48 9.94 -0.18 -1.53
CA LYS A 48 11.21 -0.57 -0.90
C LYS A 48 12.32 0.48 -0.97
N LEU A 49 12.27 1.33 -2.00
CA LEU A 49 13.22 2.42 -2.22
C LEU A 49 12.92 3.67 -1.37
N MET A 50 11.81 3.72 -0.64
CA MET A 50 11.47 4.81 0.27
C MET A 50 12.60 5.02 1.28
N ALA A 51 12.96 6.28 1.49
CA ALA A 51 14.07 6.71 2.34
C ALA A 51 13.62 7.84 3.27
N LYS A 52 14.49 8.17 4.24
CA LYS A 52 14.31 9.37 5.05
C LYS A 52 14.29 10.61 4.17
N SER A 53 13.52 11.62 4.58
CA SER A 53 13.28 12.86 3.84
C SER A 53 12.41 12.71 2.58
N ASP A 54 11.90 11.52 2.27
CA ASP A 54 10.84 11.38 1.28
C ASP A 54 9.51 11.92 1.83
N PHE A 55 8.75 12.57 0.96
CA PHE A 55 7.41 13.07 1.25
C PHE A 55 6.37 12.00 0.91
N VAL A 56 5.35 11.87 1.75
CA VAL A 56 4.16 11.08 1.43
C VAL A 56 3.00 12.03 1.21
N CYS A 57 2.47 12.07 0.00
CA CYS A 57 1.38 12.97 -0.37
C CYS A 57 0.29 12.24 -1.15
N VAL A 58 -0.93 12.79 -1.09
CA VAL A 58 -2.02 12.42 -2.00
C VAL A 58 -2.04 13.48 -3.09
N LEU A 59 -1.95 13.08 -4.35
CA LEU A 59 -2.05 14.01 -5.47
C LEU A 59 -3.50 14.44 -5.66
N TRP A 60 -3.71 15.72 -5.98
CA TRP A 60 -5.05 16.26 -6.15
C TRP A 60 -5.86 15.48 -7.19
N GLY A 61 -7.14 15.21 -6.90
CA GLY A 61 -8.00 14.37 -7.73
C GLY A 61 -7.75 12.85 -7.61
N GLY A 62 -6.70 12.44 -6.89
CA GLY A 62 -6.37 11.05 -6.60
C GLY A 62 -6.90 10.58 -5.25
N ARG A 63 -7.03 9.24 -5.10
CA ARG A 63 -7.29 8.58 -3.80
C ARG A 63 -6.06 7.82 -3.29
N MET A 64 -5.00 7.77 -4.08
CA MET A 64 -3.75 7.05 -3.80
C MET A 64 -2.72 7.99 -3.20
N ALA A 65 -1.96 7.49 -2.24
CA ALA A 65 -0.78 8.18 -1.72
C ALA A 65 0.45 7.81 -2.56
N PHE A 66 1.41 8.72 -2.61
CA PHE A 66 2.65 8.57 -3.35
C PHE A 66 3.83 9.01 -2.50
N CYS A 67 4.99 8.40 -2.76
CA CYS A 67 6.27 8.75 -2.19
C CYS A 67 7.00 9.66 -3.18
N LEU A 68 7.30 10.89 -2.77
CA LEU A 68 8.08 11.85 -3.55
C LEU A 68 9.44 12.04 -2.91
N ARG A 69 10.50 12.00 -3.72
CA ARG A 69 11.86 12.29 -3.27
C ARG A 69 12.29 13.67 -3.76
N PRO A 70 12.63 14.59 -2.84
CA PRO A 70 13.20 15.88 -3.25
C PRO A 70 14.57 15.67 -3.90
N LEU A 71 14.80 16.37 -5.00
CA LEU A 71 16.04 16.40 -5.76
C LEU A 71 16.40 17.86 -6.02
N GLU A 72 17.56 18.28 -5.56
CA GLU A 72 18.10 19.59 -5.92
C GLU A 72 18.99 19.43 -7.15
N THR A 73 18.67 20.11 -8.24
CA THR A 73 19.45 20.06 -9.49
C THR A 73 19.51 21.46 -10.09
N ASP A 74 20.72 21.94 -10.38
CA ASP A 74 20.96 23.27 -10.96
C ASP A 74 20.27 24.43 -10.22
N GLY A 75 20.21 24.33 -8.88
CA GLY A 75 19.56 25.34 -8.03
C GLY A 75 18.03 25.32 -8.05
N ARG A 76 17.41 24.30 -8.66
CA ARG A 76 15.96 24.07 -8.67
C ARG A 76 15.60 22.84 -7.85
N MET A 77 14.46 22.93 -7.16
CA MET A 77 13.89 21.81 -6.41
C MET A 77 12.92 21.04 -7.31
N MET A 78 13.25 19.79 -7.59
CA MET A 78 12.43 18.86 -8.36
C MET A 78 12.08 17.64 -7.51
N TYR A 79 11.06 16.90 -7.89
CA TYR A 79 10.57 15.75 -7.14
C TYR A 79 10.51 14.52 -8.02
N LEU A 80 11.20 13.46 -7.60
CA LEU A 80 11.07 12.15 -8.21
C LEU A 80 9.88 11.41 -7.60
N LEU A 81 9.00 10.89 -8.46
CA LEU A 81 7.96 9.96 -8.06
C LEU A 81 8.59 8.58 -7.80
N VAL A 82 8.85 8.26 -6.52
CA VAL A 82 9.46 6.98 -6.12
C VAL A 82 8.48 5.82 -6.29
N GLY A 83 7.19 6.07 -6.03
CA GLY A 83 6.12 5.10 -6.26
C GLY A 83 4.90 5.32 -5.38
N GLU A 84 3.90 4.46 -5.57
CA GLU A 84 2.65 4.47 -4.80
C GLU A 84 2.87 4.04 -3.35
N CYS A 85 1.99 4.47 -2.45
CA CYS A 85 2.03 4.17 -1.02
C CYS A 85 0.64 3.79 -0.51
N TYR A 86 0.61 3.02 0.57
CA TYR A 86 -0.57 2.89 1.41
C TYR A 86 -0.35 3.63 2.74
N GLY A 87 -1.16 4.64 3.03
CA GLY A 87 -1.16 5.43 4.24
C GLY A 87 -2.38 5.11 5.11
N HIS A 88 -2.14 4.59 6.31
CA HIS A 88 -3.22 4.28 7.23
C HIS A 88 -3.84 5.58 7.78
N GLY A 89 -5.17 5.69 7.71
CA GLY A 89 -5.94 6.78 8.33
C GLY A 89 -6.22 8.01 7.45
N PHE A 90 -5.50 8.20 6.33
CA PHE A 90 -5.73 9.33 5.41
C PHE A 90 -6.06 8.92 3.97
N MET A 91 -5.95 7.63 3.64
CA MET A 91 -6.47 7.05 2.40
C MET A 91 -7.93 6.63 2.57
N SER A 92 -8.73 6.66 1.49
CA SER A 92 -10.21 6.62 1.45
C SER A 92 -10.90 8.00 1.45
N GLY A 93 -10.31 9.00 0.80
CA GLY A 93 -10.90 10.34 0.67
C GLY A 93 -10.66 11.26 1.87
N GLY A 94 -10.17 10.72 2.99
CA GLY A 94 -9.86 11.49 4.19
C GLY A 94 -8.75 12.53 4.01
N GLY A 95 -7.90 12.42 2.99
CA GLY A 95 -6.85 13.43 2.72
C GLY A 95 -7.39 14.84 2.47
N VAL A 96 -8.54 14.97 1.78
CA VAL A 96 -9.19 16.27 1.55
C VAL A 96 -9.83 16.77 2.84
N ASP A 97 -10.56 15.91 3.55
CA ASP A 97 -11.14 16.27 4.87
C ASP A 97 -10.07 16.70 5.88
N MET A 98 -8.90 16.07 5.85
CA MET A 98 -7.76 16.40 6.71
C MET A 98 -7.10 17.71 6.30
N LEU A 99 -7.05 18.02 5.00
CA LEU A 99 -6.62 19.33 4.50
C LEU A 99 -7.59 20.42 4.96
N ASP A 100 -8.91 20.20 4.83
CA ASP A 100 -9.95 21.15 5.26
C ASP A 100 -9.93 21.39 6.78
N LYS A 101 -9.58 20.36 7.56
CA LYS A 101 -9.37 20.44 9.02
C LYS A 101 -8.03 21.05 9.42
N GLY A 102 -7.19 21.45 8.47
CA GLY A 102 -5.86 22.04 8.73
C GLY A 102 -4.83 21.05 9.28
N MET A 103 -5.05 19.74 9.11
CA MET A 103 -4.13 18.68 9.56
C MET A 103 -3.06 18.36 8.52
N LEU A 104 -3.30 18.73 7.26
CA LEU A 104 -2.39 18.59 6.13
C LEU A 104 -2.20 19.95 5.45
N GLU A 105 -1.17 20.04 4.62
CA GLU A 105 -0.86 21.24 3.84
C GLU A 105 -0.85 20.88 2.36
N ALA A 106 -1.41 21.78 1.54
CA ALA A 106 -1.33 21.67 0.09
C ALA A 106 -0.02 22.30 -0.40
N GLN A 107 0.66 21.60 -1.31
CA GLN A 107 1.91 22.06 -1.91
C GLN A 107 1.92 21.71 -3.40
N TYR A 108 2.55 22.56 -4.20
CA TYR A 108 2.84 22.28 -5.61
C TYR A 108 4.22 21.63 -5.72
N PHE A 109 4.31 20.59 -6.55
CA PHE A 109 5.53 19.84 -6.80
C PHE A 109 5.87 19.90 -8.30
N GLU A 110 7.11 20.24 -8.63
CA GLU A 110 7.66 20.09 -9.98
C GLU A 110 8.32 18.71 -10.09
N PHE A 111 7.92 17.90 -11.07
CA PHE A 111 8.46 16.56 -11.25
C PHE A 111 9.61 16.55 -12.25
N VAL A 112 10.59 15.68 -12.02
CA VAL A 112 11.63 15.35 -13.02
C VAL A 112 11.08 14.56 -14.20
#